data_AF-A0A258EXK8-F1
#
_entry.id   AF-A0A258EXK8-F1
#
_cell.length_a   1.000
_cell.length_b   1.000
_cell.length_c   1.000
_cell.angle_alpha   90.00
_cell.angle_beta   90.00
_cell.angle_gamma   90.00
#
_symmetry.space_group_name_H-M   'P 1'
#
loop_
_entity.id
_entity.type
_entity.pdbx_description
1 polymer ?
#
loop_
_entity_poly.entity_id
_entity_poly.type
_entity_poly.pdbx_seq_one_letter_code
_entity_poly.pdbx_strand_id
1 'polypeptide(L)'
;MTPERPRRADASSAPVEASFDIPRTVPDADEPSALADPGSPPLYAALDLGTNSCRMLIAQPEGSQFVIIDSLSKSVQLGAGLEASGRLSRSSMARTMQALRICEKKIEKHGVKRMRLVATEACRRARNARDFIRQVRRETGLALEIIAPEEEARLAVISCAPLVNHSTEQLLVVDIGGGSTEL
;
A
#
# COMPACT_ATOMS: atom_id res chain seq x y z
N MET A 1 -20.33 -11.65 40.51
CA MET A 1 -18.88 -11.64 40.80
C MET A 1 -18.20 -11.17 39.53
N THR A 2 -17.92 -9.87 39.44
CA THR A 2 -17.40 -9.21 38.23
C THR A 2 -15.89 -9.12 38.37
N PRO A 3 -15.08 -9.53 37.38
CA PRO A 3 -13.62 -9.47 37.53
C PRO A 3 -13.15 -8.02 37.47
N GLU A 4 -12.27 -7.63 38.40
CA GLU A 4 -11.65 -6.31 38.43
C GLU A 4 -10.60 -6.14 37.31
N ARG A 5 -10.49 -4.90 36.82
CA ARG A 5 -9.48 -4.47 35.84
C ARG A 5 -8.07 -4.53 36.46
N PRO A 6 -7.06 -5.07 35.77
CA PRO A 6 -5.68 -4.99 36.25
C PRO A 6 -5.20 -3.53 36.28
N ARG A 7 -4.41 -3.20 37.31
CA ARG A 7 -3.81 -1.87 37.51
C ARG A 7 -2.86 -1.52 36.35
N ARG A 8 -2.93 -0.28 35.89
CA ARG A 8 -1.99 0.31 34.92
C ARG A 8 -0.56 0.13 35.45
N ALA A 9 0.29 -0.53 34.67
CA ALA A 9 1.73 -0.40 34.83
C ALA A 9 2.13 1.02 34.41
N ASP A 10 3.05 1.62 35.17
CA ASP A 10 3.46 3.02 35.05
C ASP A 10 4.04 3.30 33.65
N ALA A 11 3.26 4.02 32.84
CA ALA A 11 3.76 4.64 31.62
C ALA A 11 4.53 5.90 32.03
N SER A 12 5.85 5.87 31.86
CA SER A 12 6.72 7.03 32.03
C SER A 12 6.22 8.19 31.16
N SER A 13 5.88 9.32 31.80
CA SER A 13 5.39 10.53 31.17
C SER A 13 6.54 11.45 30.76
N ALA A 14 7.36 11.01 29.81
CA ALA A 14 8.34 11.88 29.15
C ALA A 14 7.84 12.19 27.73
N PRO A 15 7.76 13.48 27.32
CA PRO A 15 7.44 13.82 25.95
C PRO A 15 8.63 13.45 25.06
N VAL A 16 8.40 12.54 24.12
CA VAL A 16 9.37 12.24 23.05
C VAL A 16 9.13 13.26 21.94
N GLU A 17 9.81 14.41 22.01
CA GLU A 17 9.90 15.32 20.87
C GLU A 17 10.81 14.70 19.82
N ALA A 18 10.21 13.98 18.87
CA ALA A 18 10.89 13.61 17.63
C ALA A 18 10.77 14.78 16.66
N SER A 19 11.77 15.67 16.66
CA SER A 19 11.98 16.65 15.60
C SER A 19 12.42 15.94 14.32
N PHE A 20 11.49 15.71 13.41
CA PHE A 20 11.80 15.34 12.02
C PHE A 20 12.06 16.62 11.22
N ASP A 21 13.33 17.02 11.13
CA ASP A 21 13.76 18.02 10.16
C ASP A 21 13.72 17.42 8.76
N ILE A 22 12.68 17.77 7.99
CA ILE A 22 12.56 17.42 6.57
C ILE A 22 13.03 18.65 5.77
N PRO A 23 14.15 18.58 5.02
CA PRO A 23 14.53 19.66 4.12
C PRO A 23 13.45 19.85 3.05
N ARG A 24 12.73 20.98 3.09
CA ARG A 24 11.85 21.41 2.00
C ARG A 24 12.69 22.13 0.95
N THR A 25 13.18 21.37 -0.03
CA THR A 25 13.60 21.93 -1.31
C THR A 25 12.83 21.22 -2.41
N VAL A 26 11.85 21.92 -2.95
CA VAL A 26 11.15 21.55 -4.18
C VAL A 26 11.98 22.11 -5.33
N PRO A 27 12.54 21.31 -6.25
CA PRO A 27 13.12 21.86 -7.47
C PRO A 27 12.00 22.36 -8.38
N ASP A 28 12.19 23.54 -8.96
CA ASP A 28 11.26 24.18 -9.89
C ASP A 28 10.92 23.26 -11.07
N ALA A 29 9.65 23.34 -11.48
CA ALA A 29 9.11 22.64 -12.63
C ALA A 29 9.43 23.42 -13.92
N ASP A 30 10.32 22.89 -14.74
CA ASP A 30 10.25 22.93 -16.20
C ASP A 30 11.50 22.24 -16.79
N GLU A 31 11.37 20.99 -17.25
CA GLU A 31 12.07 20.46 -18.44
C GLU A 31 11.44 19.11 -18.87
N PRO A 32 11.20 18.88 -20.17
CA PRO A 32 10.68 17.60 -20.68
C PRO A 32 11.74 16.49 -20.58
N SER A 33 11.28 15.33 -20.10
CA SER A 33 12.04 14.09 -19.82
C SER A 33 13.10 13.76 -20.87
N ALA A 34 14.37 13.94 -20.48
CA ALA A 34 15.48 13.23 -21.07
C ALA A 34 15.39 11.74 -20.69
N LEU A 35 15.67 10.89 -21.66
CA LEU A 35 15.78 9.44 -21.54
C LEU A 35 16.62 9.07 -20.30
N ALA A 36 16.13 8.09 -19.52
CA ALA A 36 16.78 7.63 -18.31
C ALA A 36 18.29 7.42 -18.51
N ASP A 37 19.10 8.11 -17.70
CA ASP A 37 20.55 7.98 -17.69
C ASP A 37 20.92 6.51 -17.37
N PRO A 38 21.71 5.81 -18.22
CA PRO A 38 22.08 4.41 -18.02
C PRO A 38 22.73 4.07 -16.67
N GLY A 39 23.12 5.09 -15.88
CA GLY A 39 23.66 4.94 -14.52
C GLY A 39 22.68 5.15 -13.36
N SER A 40 21.41 5.53 -13.63
CA SER A 40 20.44 5.79 -12.55
C SER A 40 19.98 4.50 -11.86
N PRO A 41 19.89 4.47 -10.51
CA PRO A 41 19.41 3.29 -9.79
C PRO A 41 17.99 2.93 -10.23
N PRO A 42 17.66 1.63 -10.29
CA PRO A 42 16.36 1.19 -10.77
C PRO A 42 15.23 1.65 -9.84
N LEU A 43 14.15 2.16 -10.42
CA LEU A 43 12.92 2.47 -9.69
C LEU A 43 12.01 1.24 -9.61
N TYR A 44 11.37 1.10 -8.46
CA TYR A 44 10.36 0.09 -8.17
C TYR A 44 9.03 0.75 -7.84
N ALA A 45 7.92 0.15 -8.25
CA ALA A 45 6.59 0.53 -7.80
C ALA A 45 5.89 -0.63 -7.07
N ALA A 46 5.25 -0.31 -5.96
CA ALA A 46 4.34 -1.20 -5.26
C ALA A 46 2.96 -0.55 -5.20
N LEU A 47 1.91 -1.28 -5.55
CA LEU A 47 0.52 -0.84 -5.40
C LEU A 47 -0.25 -1.86 -4.59
N ASP A 48 -0.95 -1.40 -3.57
CA ASP A 48 -1.85 -2.20 -2.75
C ASP A 48 -3.28 -1.66 -2.89
N LEU A 49 -4.17 -2.50 -3.41
CA LEU A 49 -5.60 -2.23 -3.52
C LEU A 49 -6.37 -3.06 -2.50
N GLY A 50 -6.63 -2.44 -1.36
CA GLY A 50 -7.42 -3.04 -0.28
C GLY A 50 -8.90 -2.66 -0.29
N THR A 51 -9.58 -3.06 0.78
CA THR A 51 -11.01 -2.83 0.99
C THR A 51 -11.37 -1.35 1.08
N ASN A 52 -10.53 -0.56 1.76
CA ASN A 52 -10.81 0.86 2.03
C ASN A 52 -9.95 1.81 1.20
N SER A 53 -8.69 1.44 0.98
CA SER A 53 -7.68 2.32 0.40
C SER A 53 -6.99 1.69 -0.80
N CYS A 54 -6.60 2.56 -1.74
CA CYS A 54 -5.61 2.27 -2.76
C CYS A 54 -4.34 3.04 -2.40
N ARG A 55 -3.23 2.33 -2.24
CA ARG A 55 -1.92 2.91 -1.91
C ARG A 55 -0.91 2.55 -2.98
N MET A 56 0.00 3.46 -3.29
CA MET A 56 1.11 3.22 -4.19
C MET A 56 2.36 3.92 -3.68
N LEU A 57 3.51 3.27 -3.81
CA LEU A 57 4.83 3.84 -3.60
C LEU A 57 5.67 3.64 -4.86
N ILE A 58 6.44 4.65 -5.23
CA ILE A 58 7.55 4.55 -6.18
C ILE A 58 8.81 4.86 -5.38
N ALA A 59 9.79 3.95 -5.42
CA ALA A 59 10.98 4.06 -4.60
C ALA A 59 12.23 3.61 -5.33
N GLN A 60 13.37 4.17 -4.94
CA GLN A 60 14.70 3.72 -5.36
C GLN A 60 15.40 3.03 -4.19
N PRO A 61 16.20 1.97 -4.44
CA PRO A 61 17.02 1.37 -3.41
C PRO A 61 18.18 2.29 -3.05
N GLU A 62 18.45 2.44 -1.76
CA GLU A 62 19.61 3.14 -1.21
C GLU A 62 20.21 2.28 -0.10
N GLY A 63 21.30 1.56 -0.42
CA GLY A 63 21.88 0.57 0.47
C GLY A 63 20.90 -0.56 0.79
N SER A 64 20.55 -0.71 2.07
CA SER A 64 19.56 -1.69 2.57
C SER A 64 18.14 -1.13 2.67
N GLN A 65 17.93 0.13 2.30
CA GLN A 65 16.67 0.85 2.45
C GLN A 65 16.10 1.30 1.10
N PHE A 66 14.93 1.93 1.15
CA PHE A 66 14.30 2.55 0.00
C PHE A 66 14.05 4.03 0.28
N VAL A 67 14.38 4.88 -0.70
CA VAL A 67 13.97 6.29 -0.71
C VAL A 67 12.70 6.41 -1.54
N ILE A 68 11.64 6.97 -0.95
CA ILE A 68 10.37 7.19 -1.63
C ILE A 68 10.50 8.39 -2.56
N ILE A 69 10.29 8.15 -3.86
CA ILE A 69 10.33 9.16 -4.92
C ILE A 69 8.95 9.76 -5.15
N ASP A 70 7.91 8.92 -5.10
CA ASP A 70 6.53 9.36 -5.25
C ASP A 70 5.58 8.41 -4.52
N SER A 71 4.40 8.90 -4.16
CA SER A 71 3.39 8.09 -3.49
C SER A 71 1.97 8.51 -3.87
N LEU A 72 1.04 7.60 -3.62
CA LEU A 72 -0.39 7.86 -3.61
C LEU A 72 -1.02 7.15 -2.43
N SER A 73 -1.92 7.82 -1.72
CA SER A 73 -2.84 7.19 -0.78
C SER A 73 -4.23 7.79 -0.98
N LYS A 74 -5.20 6.95 -1.38
CA LYS A 74 -6.58 7.38 -1.63
C LYS A 74 -7.57 6.42 -0.97
N SER A 75 -8.53 6.98 -0.26
CA SER A 75 -9.71 6.23 0.20
C SER A 75 -10.63 5.99 -1.00
N VAL A 76 -10.82 4.72 -1.35
CA VAL A 76 -11.65 4.29 -2.48
C VAL A 76 -12.91 3.55 -2.03
N GLN A 77 -12.86 2.97 -0.82
CA GLN A 77 -13.94 2.17 -0.22
C GLN A 77 -14.46 1.11 -1.20
N LEU A 78 -13.53 0.31 -1.74
CA LEU A 78 -13.81 -0.71 -2.73
C LEU A 78 -14.81 -1.75 -2.19
N GLY A 79 -14.68 -2.12 -0.91
CA GLY A 79 -15.57 -3.07 -0.24
C GLY A 79 -16.91 -2.50 0.26
N ALA A 80 -17.23 -1.24 -0.02
CA ALA A 80 -18.51 -0.67 0.41
C ALA A 80 -19.71 -1.44 -0.18
N GLY A 81 -20.56 -1.96 0.69
CA GLY A 81 -21.72 -2.79 0.32
C GLY A 81 -21.38 -4.23 -0.11
N LEU A 82 -20.11 -4.65 0.02
CA LEU A 82 -19.67 -5.98 -0.37
C LEU A 82 -20.26 -7.07 0.53
N GLU A 83 -20.33 -6.84 1.84
CA GLU A 83 -20.90 -7.81 2.80
C GLU A 83 -22.33 -8.21 2.42
N ALA A 84 -23.17 -7.21 2.13
CA ALA A 84 -24.58 -7.44 1.82
C ALA A 84 -24.82 -7.99 0.41
N SER A 85 -24.04 -7.55 -0.58
CA SER A 85 -24.30 -7.87 -1.99
C SER A 85 -23.42 -9.01 -2.54
N GLY A 86 -22.26 -9.26 -1.92
CA GLY A 86 -21.18 -10.09 -2.44
C GLY A 86 -20.59 -9.60 -3.77
N ARG A 87 -20.79 -8.32 -4.11
CA ARG A 87 -20.28 -7.68 -5.34
C ARG A 87 -19.67 -6.32 -5.05
N LEU A 88 -18.67 -5.93 -5.84
CA LEU A 88 -18.16 -4.57 -5.87
C LEU A 88 -19.21 -3.65 -6.49
N SER A 89 -19.57 -2.58 -5.78
CA SER A 89 -20.55 -1.61 -6.27
C SER A 89 -19.98 -0.80 -7.45
N ARG A 90 -20.85 -0.35 -8.36
CA ARG A 90 -20.43 0.47 -9.52
C ARG A 90 -19.73 1.76 -9.08
N SER A 91 -20.22 2.41 -8.02
CA SER A 91 -19.64 3.64 -7.49
C SER A 91 -18.26 3.41 -6.89
N SER A 92 -18.08 2.33 -6.12
CA SER A 92 -16.77 1.94 -5.58
C SER A 92 -15.75 1.60 -6.68
N MET A 93 -16.16 0.85 -7.70
CA MET A 93 -15.31 0.55 -8.85
C MET A 93 -14.92 1.83 -9.60
N ALA A 94 -15.86 2.76 -9.85
CA ALA A 94 -15.57 4.02 -10.53
C ALA A 94 -14.57 4.90 -9.77
N ARG A 95 -14.71 5.05 -8.44
CA ARG A 95 -13.73 5.77 -7.61
C ARG A 95 -12.36 5.11 -7.65
N THR A 96 -12.33 3.77 -7.59
CA THR A 96 -11.08 3.01 -7.63
C THR A 96 -10.39 3.16 -8.98
N MET A 97 -11.13 3.11 -10.09
CA MET A 97 -10.60 3.35 -11.43
C MET A 97 -9.95 4.74 -11.56
N GLN A 98 -10.52 5.76 -10.94
CA GLN A 98 -9.91 7.10 -10.93
C GLN A 98 -8.57 7.11 -10.18
N ALA A 99 -8.50 6.44 -9.01
CA ALA A 99 -7.24 6.33 -8.27
C ALA A 99 -6.17 5.55 -9.07
N LEU A 100 -6.56 4.45 -9.72
CA LEU A 100 -5.65 3.63 -10.52
C LEU A 100 -5.12 4.35 -11.77
N ARG A 101 -5.93 5.23 -12.39
CA ARG A 101 -5.44 6.12 -13.47
C ARG A 101 -4.40 7.12 -12.98
N ILE A 102 -4.46 7.55 -11.71
CA ILE A 102 -3.41 8.40 -11.12
C ILE A 102 -2.14 7.58 -10.90
N CYS A 103 -2.26 6.35 -10.41
CA CYS A 103 -1.13 5.43 -10.26
C CYS A 103 -0.41 5.18 -11.59
N GLU A 104 -1.19 4.87 -12.64
CA GLU A 104 -0.69 4.62 -13.99
C GLU A 104 0.13 5.80 -14.52
N LYS A 105 -0.42 7.02 -14.48
CA LYS A 105 0.31 8.24 -14.87
C LYS A 105 1.60 8.46 -14.10
N LYS A 106 1.62 8.15 -12.80
CA LYS A 106 2.83 8.25 -11.98
C LYS A 106 3.87 7.20 -12.39
N ILE A 107 3.45 5.95 -12.59
CA ILE A 107 4.31 4.86 -13.07
C ILE A 107 4.93 5.22 -14.43
N GLU A 108 4.12 5.75 -15.36
CA GLU A 108 4.58 6.18 -16.68
C GLU A 108 5.53 7.37 -16.59
N LYS A 109 5.17 8.42 -15.84
CA LYS A 109 5.99 9.62 -15.63
C LYS A 109 7.40 9.29 -15.14
N HIS A 110 7.51 8.35 -14.20
CA HIS A 110 8.79 7.93 -13.61
C HIS A 110 9.48 6.82 -14.42
N GLY A 111 8.87 6.34 -15.51
CA GLY A 111 9.45 5.29 -16.35
C GLY A 111 9.65 3.95 -15.64
N VAL A 112 8.88 3.66 -14.57
CA VAL A 112 9.08 2.48 -13.73
C VAL A 112 8.86 1.20 -14.53
N LYS A 113 9.87 0.32 -14.54
CA LYS A 113 9.81 -0.98 -15.24
C LYS A 113 9.56 -2.17 -14.32
N ARG A 114 9.83 -2.02 -13.03
CA ARG A 114 9.72 -3.10 -12.03
C ARG A 114 8.60 -2.75 -11.07
N MET A 115 7.53 -3.52 -11.09
CA MET A 115 6.38 -3.26 -10.23
C MET A 115 5.67 -4.52 -9.79
N ARG A 116 5.07 -4.46 -8.61
CA ARG A 116 4.12 -5.46 -8.11
C ARG A 116 2.86 -4.75 -7.66
N LEU A 117 1.73 -5.13 -8.25
CA LEU A 117 0.42 -4.49 -8.03
C LEU A 117 -0.52 -5.56 -7.49
N VAL A 118 -0.92 -5.44 -6.23
CA VAL A 118 -1.74 -6.43 -5.54
C VAL A 118 -3.12 -5.88 -5.24
N ALA A 119 -4.10 -6.77 -5.23
CA ALA A 119 -5.43 -6.53 -4.70
C ALA A 119 -5.76 -7.58 -3.65
N THR A 120 -6.39 -7.16 -2.56
CA THR A 120 -6.57 -8.02 -1.38
C THR A 120 -8.04 -8.34 -1.13
N GLU A 121 -8.50 -8.21 0.12
CA GLU A 121 -9.70 -8.82 0.65
C GLU A 121 -10.98 -8.52 -0.13
N ALA A 122 -11.23 -7.25 -0.50
CA ALA A 122 -12.43 -6.90 -1.26
C ALA A 122 -12.47 -7.61 -2.63
N CYS A 123 -11.33 -7.75 -3.29
CA CYS A 123 -11.24 -8.46 -4.57
C CYS A 123 -11.29 -9.98 -4.40
N ARG A 124 -10.74 -10.54 -3.31
CA ARG A 124 -10.90 -11.96 -3.00
C ARG A 124 -12.36 -12.35 -2.83
N ARG A 125 -13.13 -11.56 -2.08
CA ARG A 125 -14.52 -11.87 -1.72
C ARG A 125 -15.54 -11.59 -2.83
N ALA A 126 -15.28 -10.63 -3.71
CA ALA A 126 -16.30 -10.18 -4.65
C ALA A 126 -16.48 -11.10 -5.86
N ARG A 127 -17.73 -11.49 -6.14
CA ARG A 127 -18.07 -12.36 -7.29
C ARG A 127 -17.73 -11.75 -8.65
N ASN A 128 -17.63 -10.42 -8.75
CA ASN A 128 -17.29 -9.68 -9.96
C ASN A 128 -15.87 -9.11 -9.98
N ALA A 129 -14.98 -9.54 -9.07
CA ALA A 129 -13.61 -9.03 -9.03
C ALA A 129 -12.85 -9.29 -10.33
N ARG A 130 -13.00 -10.47 -10.93
CA ARG A 130 -12.31 -10.80 -12.20
C ARG A 130 -12.70 -9.87 -13.35
N ASP A 131 -13.96 -9.45 -13.42
CA ASP A 131 -14.42 -8.46 -14.40
C ASP A 131 -13.77 -7.11 -14.15
N PHE A 132 -13.75 -6.69 -12.88
CA PHE A 132 -13.13 -5.44 -12.46
C PHE A 132 -11.62 -5.41 -12.76
N ILE A 133 -10.87 -6.46 -12.43
CA ILE A 133 -9.43 -6.55 -12.74
C ILE A 133 -9.17 -6.51 -14.25
N ARG A 134 -10.00 -7.19 -15.07
CA ARG A 134 -9.91 -7.08 -16.53
C ARG A 134 -10.17 -5.66 -17.02
N GLN A 135 -11.15 -4.99 -16.43
CA GLN A 135 -11.45 -3.60 -16.75
C GLN A 135 -10.26 -2.68 -16.41
N VAL A 136 -9.66 -2.85 -15.22
CA VAL A 136 -8.45 -2.13 -14.80
C VAL A 136 -7.36 -2.29 -15.86
N ARG A 137 -7.00 -3.54 -16.17
CA ARG A 137 -5.93 -3.82 -17.15
C ARG A 137 -6.22 -3.21 -18.52
N ARG A 138 -7.48 -3.25 -18.99
CA ARG A 138 -7.85 -2.67 -20.29
C ARG A 138 -7.75 -1.14 -20.30
N GLU A 139 -8.11 -0.48 -19.21
CA GLU A 139 -8.20 0.98 -19.17
C GLU A 139 -6.91 1.67 -18.69
N THR A 140 -6.05 0.97 -17.96
CA THR A 140 -4.82 1.55 -17.39
C THR A 140 -3.56 0.74 -17.71
N GLY A 141 -3.68 -0.43 -18.36
CA GLY A 141 -2.55 -1.33 -18.55
C GLY A 141 -2.03 -2.00 -17.26
N LEU A 142 -2.51 -1.60 -16.08
CA LEU A 142 -2.05 -2.13 -14.79
C LEU A 142 -2.53 -3.58 -14.62
N ALA A 143 -1.57 -4.49 -14.45
CA ALA A 143 -1.83 -5.90 -14.19
C ALA A 143 -1.85 -6.16 -12.67
N LEU A 144 -3.04 -6.07 -12.06
CA LEU A 144 -3.22 -6.38 -10.65
C LEU A 144 -3.37 -7.89 -10.46
N GLU A 145 -2.68 -8.44 -9.45
CA GLU A 145 -2.88 -9.81 -8.97
C GLU A 145 -3.73 -9.82 -7.71
N ILE A 146 -4.66 -10.77 -7.59
CA ILE A 146 -5.38 -10.99 -6.33
C ILE A 146 -4.56 -11.98 -5.51
N ILE A 147 -3.99 -11.54 -4.39
CA ILE A 147 -3.14 -12.39 -3.54
C ILE A 147 -3.98 -13.13 -2.48
N ALA A 148 -3.50 -14.29 -2.07
CA ALA A 148 -4.08 -15.05 -0.96
C ALA A 148 -3.77 -14.38 0.40
N PRO A 149 -4.60 -14.58 1.44
CA PRO A 149 -4.35 -14.01 2.77
C PRO A 149 -2.97 -14.36 3.34
N GLU A 150 -2.46 -15.56 3.06
CA GLU A 150 -1.15 -16.02 3.53
C GLU A 150 0.00 -15.22 2.89
N GLU A 151 -0.15 -14.84 1.62
CA GLU A 151 0.84 -13.98 0.95
C GLU A 151 0.77 -12.54 1.45
N GLU A 152 -0.43 -12.04 1.78
CA GLU A 152 -0.62 -10.73 2.41
C GLU A 152 0.07 -10.69 3.79
N ALA A 153 -0.21 -11.69 4.63
CA ALA A 153 0.45 -11.86 5.93
C ALA A 153 1.98 -11.95 5.80
N ARG A 154 2.47 -12.75 4.85
CA ARG A 154 3.92 -12.88 4.59
C ARG A 154 4.55 -11.54 4.19
N LEU A 155 3.89 -10.77 3.33
CA LEU A 155 4.37 -9.45 2.92
C LEU A 155 4.34 -8.44 4.07
N ALA A 156 3.31 -8.49 4.92
CA ALA A 156 3.23 -7.68 6.14
C ALA A 156 4.42 -7.96 7.07
N VAL A 157 4.70 -9.24 7.36
CA VAL A 157 5.85 -9.64 8.19
C VAL A 157 7.17 -9.16 7.59
N ILE A 158 7.39 -9.34 6.29
CA ILE A 158 8.60 -8.88 5.60
C ILE A 158 8.76 -7.36 5.71
N SER A 159 7.67 -6.61 5.59
CA SER A 159 7.71 -5.15 5.68
C SER A 159 8.05 -4.64 7.08
N CYS A 160 7.67 -5.39 8.13
CA CYS A 160 8.02 -5.07 9.51
C CYS A 160 9.43 -5.51 9.89
N ALA A 161 10.02 -6.51 9.22
CA ALA A 161 11.30 -7.10 9.62
C ALA A 161 12.44 -6.09 9.87
N PRO A 162 12.62 -5.01 9.08
CA PRO A 162 13.67 -4.01 9.34
C PRO A 162 13.46 -3.20 10.63
N LEU A 163 12.26 -3.21 11.22
CA LEU A 163 11.90 -2.47 12.43
C LEU A 163 12.10 -3.32 13.71
N VAL A 164 12.42 -4.60 13.57
CA VAL A 164 12.48 -5.55 14.67
C VAL A 164 13.91 -5.65 15.19
N ASN A 165 14.07 -5.63 16.52
CA ASN A 165 15.37 -5.81 17.14
C ASN A 165 15.88 -7.25 16.92
N HIS A 166 17.16 -7.41 16.60
CA HIS A 166 17.78 -8.72 16.45
C HIS A 166 17.75 -9.59 17.72
N SER A 167 17.58 -8.99 18.91
CA SER A 167 17.40 -9.74 20.17
C SER A 167 15.95 -10.19 20.43
N THR A 168 15.00 -9.87 19.55
CA THR A 168 13.60 -10.29 19.69
C THR A 168 13.47 -11.79 19.39
N GLU A 169 13.13 -12.58 20.41
CA GLU A 169 12.95 -14.03 20.29
C GLU A 169 11.61 -14.44 19.68
N GLN A 170 10.57 -13.62 19.89
CA GLN A 170 9.21 -13.87 19.40
C GLN A 170 8.60 -12.58 18.88
N LEU A 171 8.02 -12.65 17.68
CA LEU A 171 7.35 -11.55 17.01
C LEU A 171 5.96 -12.01 16.59
N LEU A 172 4.93 -11.24 16.95
CA LEU A 172 3.58 -11.37 16.40
C LEU A 172 3.28 -10.09 15.62
N VAL A 173 2.97 -10.23 14.33
CA VAL A 173 2.54 -9.13 13.48
C VAL A 173 1.03 -9.25 13.32
N VAL A 174 0.31 -8.15 13.56
CA VAL A 174 -1.13 -8.11 13.37
C VAL A 174 -1.43 -7.02 12.35
N ASP A 175 -1.90 -7.41 11.16
CA ASP A 175 -2.39 -6.46 10.16
C ASP A 175 -3.93 -6.44 10.22
N ILE A 176 -4.50 -5.25 10.44
CA ILE A 176 -5.94 -5.08 10.58
C ILE A 176 -6.44 -4.29 9.38
N GLY A 177 -6.95 -5.02 8.40
CA GLY A 177 -7.57 -4.49 7.20
C GLY A 177 -9.02 -4.06 7.39
N GLY A 178 -9.60 -3.51 6.31
CA GLY A 178 -11.01 -3.11 6.29
C GLY A 178 -12.01 -4.27 6.21
N GLY A 179 -11.53 -5.50 6.01
CA GLY A 179 -12.38 -6.69 5.90
C GLY A 179 -11.69 -8.01 6.25
N SER A 180 -10.41 -7.97 6.63
CA SER A 180 -9.61 -9.12 7.05
C SER A 180 -8.69 -8.71 8.20
N THR A 181 -8.12 -9.70 8.86
CA THR A 181 -7.07 -9.53 9.86
C THR A 181 -6.10 -10.68 9.71
N GLU A 182 -4.84 -10.34 9.51
CA GLU A 182 -3.74 -11.28 9.32
C GLU A 182 -2.88 -11.33 10.60
N LEU A 183 -2.40 -12.53 10.96
CA LEU A 183 -1.62 -12.84 12.15
C LEU A 183 -0.30 -13.53 11.79
#